data_AF-A0A090ZY82-F1
#
_entry.id   AF-A0A090ZY82-F1
#
_cell.length_a   1.000
_cell.length_b   1.000
_cell.length_c   1.000
_cell.angle_alpha   90.00
_cell.angle_beta   90.00
_cell.angle_gamma   90.00
#
_symmetry.space_group_name_H-M   'P 1'
#
loop_
_entity.id
_entity.type
_entity.pdbx_description
1 polymer ?
#
loop_
_entity_poly.entity_id
_entity_poly.type
_entity_poly.pdbx_seq_one_letter_code
_entity_poly.pdbx_strand_id
1 'polypeptide(L)' 'MKIIITQSEAVEKGIWPEVRKRFGLSEEDEVWEREEFILTEEEARNYGLIH' A
#
# COMPACT_ATOMS: atom_id res chain seq x y z
N MET A 1 -3.27 -15.74 -0.76
CA MET A 1 -3.48 -14.89 -1.97
C MET A 1 -2.53 -13.69 -1.92
N LYS A 2 -2.33 -12.96 -3.02
CA LYS A 2 -1.63 -11.65 -3.01
C LYS A 2 -2.60 -10.58 -3.49
N ILE A 3 -2.53 -9.40 -2.90
CA ILE A 3 -3.31 -8.22 -3.28
C ILE A 3 -2.33 -7.19 -3.84
N ILE A 4 -2.67 -6.61 -4.98
CA ILE A 4 -1.88 -5.54 -5.62
C ILE A 4 -2.69 -4.26 -5.48
N ILE A 5 -2.05 -3.19 -5.04
CA ILE A 5 -2.62 -1.85 -5.01
C ILE A 5 -1.62 -0.86 -5.59
N THR A 6 -2.11 0.16 -6.27
CA THR A 6 -1.29 1.29 -6.68
C THR A 6 -1.08 2.27 -5.53
N GLN A 7 -0.07 3.13 -5.64
CA GLN A 7 0.12 4.23 -4.70
C GLN A 7 -1.13 5.10 -4.60
N SER A 8 -1.75 5.44 -5.74
CA SER A 8 -2.96 6.25 -5.79
C SER A 8 -4.10 5.58 -5.03
N GLU A 9 -4.32 4.28 -5.23
CA GLU A 9 -5.34 3.53 -4.49
C GLU A 9 -5.03 3.47 -2.98
N ALA A 10 -3.76 3.34 -2.60
CA ALA A 10 -3.37 3.34 -1.19
C ALA A 10 -3.68 4.68 -0.52
N VAL A 11 -3.48 5.79 -1.24
CA VAL A 11 -3.85 7.14 -0.78
C VAL A 11 -5.37 7.27 -0.67
N GLU A 12 -6.11 6.90 -1.71
CA GLU A 12 -7.58 6.97 -1.73
C GLU A 12 -8.22 6.14 -0.60
N LYS A 13 -7.63 5.00 -0.27
CA LYS A 13 -8.09 4.10 0.79
C LYS A 13 -7.57 4.49 2.18
N GLY A 14 -6.73 5.52 2.28
CA GLY A 14 -6.18 6.01 3.54
C GLY A 14 -5.16 5.10 4.21
N ILE A 15 -4.57 4.16 3.47
CA ILE A 15 -3.59 3.18 3.98
C ILE A 15 -2.15 3.47 3.53
N TRP A 16 -1.94 4.57 2.81
CA TRP A 16 -0.63 4.95 2.29
C TRP A 16 0.46 5.08 3.37
N PRO A 17 0.20 5.63 4.57
CA PRO A 17 1.20 5.66 5.64
C PRO A 17 1.70 4.27 6.06
N GLU A 18 0.80 3.29 6.14
CA GLU A 18 1.11 1.90 6.49
C GLU A 18 1.90 1.22 5.38
N VAL A 19 1.50 1.42 4.13
CA VAL A 19 2.22 0.91 2.94
C VAL A 19 3.63 1.48 2.91
N ARG A 20 3.80 2.80 3.06
CA ARG A 20 5.13 3.43 3.10
C ARG A 20 6.02 2.87 4.19
N LYS A 21 5.50 2.75 5.41
CA LYS A 21 6.23 2.17 6.53
C LYS A 21 6.65 0.72 6.25
N ARG A 22 5.77 -0.07 5.63
CA ARG A 22 6.02 -1.48 5.32
C ARG A 22 7.12 -1.69 4.27
N PHE A 23 7.18 -0.80 3.29
CA PHE A 23 8.17 -0.82 2.20
C PHE A 23 9.42 0.01 2.51
N GLY A 24 9.49 0.65 3.68
CA GLY A 24 10.64 1.44 4.10
C GLY A 24 10.78 2.78 3.36
N LEU A 25 9.68 3.32 2.85
CA LEU A 25 9.64 4.56 2.07
C LEU A 25 9.56 5.79 2.97
N SER A 26 10.58 6.63 2.88
CA SER A 26 10.66 7.97 3.45
C SER A 26 9.81 8.98 2.65
N GLU A 27 9.72 10.22 3.15
CA GLU A 27 8.98 11.29 2.45
C GLU A 27 9.75 11.83 1.24
N GLU A 28 11.05 11.54 1.17
CA GLU A 28 11.94 11.99 0.10
C GLU A 28 11.98 10.98 -1.06
N ASP A 29 11.44 9.78 -0.86
CA ASP A 29 11.36 8.76 -1.91
C ASP A 29 10.33 9.16 -2.97
N GLU A 30 10.78 9.28 -4.21
CA GLU A 30 9.90 9.51 -5.37
C GLU A 30 9.11 8.24 -5.67
N VAL A 31 7.79 8.31 -5.47
CA VAL A 31 6.85 7.22 -5.79
C VAL A 31 5.85 7.71 -6.84
N TRP A 32 5.64 6.91 -7.88
CA TRP A 32 4.67 7.21 -8.92
C TRP A 32 3.27 6.77 -8.52
N GLU A 33 2.24 7.51 -8.93
CA GLU A 33 0.83 7.18 -8.63
C GLU A 33 0.43 5.77 -9.07
N ARG A 34 1.01 5.29 -10.18
CA ARG A 34 0.80 3.97 -10.77
C ARG A 34 1.73 2.87 -10.23
N GLU A 35 2.61 3.21 -9.30
CA GLU A 35 3.52 2.24 -8.71
C GLU A 35 2.75 1.22 -7.88
N GLU A 36 3.02 -0.07 -8.12
CA GLU A 36 2.29 -1.17 -7.54
C GLU A 36 2.99 -1.74 -6.30
N PHE A 37 2.20 -1.90 -5.23
CA PHE A 37 2.62 -2.48 -3.97
C PHE A 37 1.91 -3.81 -3.76
N ILE A 38 2.71 -4.87 -3.56
CA ILE A 38 2.19 -6.21 -3.36
C ILE A 38 2.05 -6.48 -1.86
N LEU A 39 0.81 -6.62 -1.42
CA LEU A 39 0.45 -6.99 -0.06
C LEU A 39 0.13 -8.47 0.00
N THR A 40 0.48 -9.09 1.13
CA THR A 40 -0.05 -10.38 1.52
C THR A 40 -1.54 -10.25 1.85
N GLU A 41 -2.24 -11.37 1.81
CA GLU A 41 -3.64 -11.44 2.23
C GLU A 41 -3.83 -11.01 3.70
N GLU A 42 -2.88 -11.34 4.57
CA GLU A 42 -2.90 -10.95 5.98
C GLU A 42 -2.74 -9.42 6.13
N GLU A 43 -1.79 -8.81 5.43
CA GLU A 43 -1.62 -7.35 5.42
C GLU A 43 -2.86 -6.65 4.86
N ALA A 44 -3.43 -7.16 3.78
CA ALA A 44 -4.64 -6.61 3.18
C ALA A 44 -5.85 -6.70 4.14
N ARG A 45 -6.00 -7.79 4.89
CA ARG A 45 -7.01 -7.88 5.97
C ARG A 45 -6.73 -6.88 7.09
N ASN A 46 -5.48 -6.77 7.53
CA ASN A 46 -5.07 -5.84 8.59
C ASN A 46 -5.32 -4.38 8.20
N TYR A 47 -5.19 -4.04 6.92
CA TYR A 47 -5.46 -2.71 6.38
C TYR A 47 -6.93 -2.50 5.98
N GLY A 48 -7.81 -3.49 6.19
CA GLY A 48 -9.24 -3.39 5.86
C GLY A 48 -9.55 -3.36 4.36
N LEU A 49 -8.63 -3.83 3.51
CA LEU A 49 -8.82 -3.92 2.06
C LEU A 49 -9.75 -5.08 1.66
N ILE A 50 -9.78 -6.13 2.48
CA ILE A 50 -10.57 -7.35 2.28
C ILE A 50 -11.04 -7.89 3.64
N HIS A 51 -12.13 -8.65 3.64
CA HIS A 51 -12.73 -9.30 4.82
C HIS A 51 -12.47 -10.81 4.81
#